data_AF-Q3YN00-F1
#
_entry.id   AF-Q3YN00-F1
#
_cell.length_a   1.000
_cell.length_b   1.000
_cell.length_c   1.000
_cell.angle_alpha   90.00
_cell.angle_beta   90.00
_cell.angle_gamma   90.00
#
_symmetry.space_group_name_H-M   'P 1'
#
loop_
_entity.id
_entity.type
_entity.pdbx_description
1 polymer ?
#
loop_
_entity_poly.entity_id
_entity_poly.type
_entity_poly.pdbx_seq_one_letter_code
_entity_poly.pdbx_strand_id
1 'polypeptide(L)'
;MNTKIQDKTLGYLLNEITEHGTNTEQVVMERVLGCFRKLRKGLTNMEIKEKGLNVYSKRGVSFVELVKEGTNRNLISSEIVVRGEGGKIKELKRTKEGIDFLRKFYTDNYSVNFMEFNKQVNALFKKHGELGLDPKQIEYLYWRGDHPVSEIEKTYINNPYDSEHENEVVEFHEYLSGIKNENLKDDEFIFHFAPKLFLPEEWFHAPVRLEIEGITIQNTVVLNRPYPNKRYVVAGFEKDNGIISHGFYWIKNKEELINNRVQIKLNWFVGKRKKITHKIDLSFQFGEHKGKLFSNDQSLRRNTKLKQFEIKTDVSKVNLYEDEFLFCDQADLTHFPMEKHSYFAADYNMDRWESRKRKEMVKQNNINEVYYNILSSAELNWEDKNKALIEEFMKKGDANFKNHGGDYGACFDVNFSHHISKEIDEAWLFDKVIEFAKKYKITEFEMWKKYGEGGLYEIGFGIYLEGSLDNPTIKLREVYLGSLADWNLSWNE
;
A
#
# COMPACT_ATOMS: atom_id res chain seq x y z
N MET A 1 -32.06 -35.22 11.87
CA MET A 1 -31.51 -35.59 10.55
C MET A 1 -30.21 -34.85 10.37
N ASN A 2 -29.08 -35.55 10.26
CA ASN A 2 -27.78 -34.93 9.94
C ASN A 2 -27.84 -34.46 8.48
N THR A 3 -28.07 -33.17 8.27
CA THR A 3 -28.05 -32.59 6.92
C THR A 3 -26.59 -32.59 6.46
N LYS A 4 -26.25 -33.44 5.49
CA LYS A 4 -24.88 -33.49 4.94
C LYS A 4 -24.53 -32.10 4.39
N ILE A 5 -23.51 -31.48 4.96
CA ILE A 5 -23.01 -30.17 4.51
C ILE A 5 -22.41 -30.35 3.11
N GLN A 6 -22.87 -29.52 2.18
CA GLN A 6 -22.43 -29.56 0.79
C GLN A 6 -21.05 -28.94 0.62
N ASP A 7 -20.29 -29.43 -0.35
CA ASP A 7 -18.96 -28.93 -0.66
C ASP A 7 -18.97 -27.45 -1.06
N LYS A 8 -20.03 -27.00 -1.77
CA LYS A 8 -20.23 -25.58 -2.10
C LYS A 8 -20.34 -24.71 -0.85
N THR A 9 -21.02 -25.19 0.19
CA THR A 9 -21.14 -24.48 1.47
C THR A 9 -19.79 -24.30 2.16
N LEU A 10 -18.93 -25.33 2.13
CA LEU A 10 -17.57 -25.26 2.65
C LEU A 10 -16.68 -24.34 1.81
N GLY A 11 -16.87 -24.32 0.48
CA GLY A 11 -16.18 -23.39 -0.42
C GLY A 11 -16.41 -21.93 -0.04
N TYR A 12 -17.65 -21.55 0.24
CA TYR A 12 -17.96 -20.20 0.74
C TYR A 12 -17.35 -19.93 2.12
N LEU A 13 -17.36 -20.89 3.06
CA LEU A 13 -16.67 -20.70 4.35
C LEU A 13 -15.18 -20.42 4.15
N LEU A 14 -14.50 -21.24 3.34
CA LEU A 14 -13.07 -21.10 3.10
C LEU A 14 -12.72 -19.80 2.37
N ASN A 15 -13.61 -19.28 1.53
CA ASN A 15 -13.46 -17.97 0.90
C ASN A 15 -13.39 -16.82 1.94
N GLU A 16 -14.21 -16.90 2.99
CA GLU A 16 -14.29 -15.84 4.01
C GLU A 16 -13.18 -15.91 5.08
N ILE A 17 -12.39 -16.98 5.09
CA ILE A 17 -11.16 -17.10 5.89
C ILE A 17 -10.02 -16.51 5.07
N THR A 18 -9.67 -15.25 5.34
CA THR A 18 -8.72 -14.49 4.53
C THR A 18 -7.27 -14.92 4.81
N GLU A 19 -6.38 -14.77 3.83
CA GLU A 19 -4.95 -15.06 4.03
C GLU A 19 -4.28 -14.04 4.97
N HIS A 20 -4.71 -12.78 4.84
CA HIS A 20 -4.28 -11.67 5.66
C HIS A 20 -5.47 -11.07 6.40
N GLY A 21 -5.22 -10.58 7.62
CA GLY A 21 -6.23 -9.98 8.48
C GLY A 21 -6.71 -10.91 9.61
N THR A 22 -7.61 -10.37 10.44
CA THR A 22 -8.10 -11.05 11.64
C THR A 22 -9.16 -12.10 11.27
N ASN A 23 -8.92 -13.36 11.64
CA ASN A 23 -9.84 -14.48 11.39
C ASN A 23 -10.36 -15.11 12.69
N THR A 24 -10.82 -14.29 13.64
CA THR A 24 -11.53 -14.85 14.81
C THR A 24 -12.82 -15.53 14.35
N GLU A 25 -13.27 -16.53 15.11
CA GLU A 25 -14.53 -17.23 14.78
C GLU A 25 -15.71 -16.26 14.60
N GLN A 26 -15.81 -15.22 15.44
CA GLN A 26 -16.85 -14.21 15.33
C GLN A 26 -16.75 -13.40 14.03
N VAL A 27 -15.56 -12.91 13.68
CA VAL A 27 -15.36 -12.12 12.46
C VAL A 27 -15.64 -12.96 11.22
N VAL A 28 -15.16 -14.20 11.19
CA VAL A 28 -15.43 -15.13 10.08
C VAL A 28 -16.93 -15.44 10.01
N MET A 29 -17.60 -15.65 11.15
CA MET A 29 -19.04 -15.86 11.18
C MET A 29 -19.81 -14.69 10.57
N GLU A 30 -19.48 -13.45 10.95
CA GLU A 30 -20.13 -12.25 10.41
C GLU A 30 -19.94 -12.12 8.89
N ARG A 31 -18.72 -12.37 8.40
CA ARG A 31 -18.41 -12.38 6.95
C ARG A 31 -19.20 -13.45 6.21
N VAL A 32 -19.19 -14.69 6.71
CA VAL A 32 -19.95 -15.81 6.13
C VAL A 32 -21.45 -15.50 6.11
N LEU A 33 -22.03 -15.08 7.22
CA LEU A 33 -23.46 -14.76 7.28
C LEU A 33 -23.82 -13.58 6.39
N GLY A 34 -22.95 -12.58 6.26
CA GLY A 34 -23.09 -11.45 5.35
C GLY A 34 -23.06 -11.86 3.88
N CYS A 35 -22.05 -12.64 3.50
CA CYS A 35 -21.87 -13.21 2.15
C CYS A 35 -23.10 -14.01 1.73
N PHE A 36 -23.53 -14.96 2.57
CA PHE A 36 -24.69 -15.79 2.29
C PHE A 36 -25.98 -14.96 2.22
N ARG A 37 -26.15 -13.93 3.07
CA ARG A 37 -27.32 -13.04 3.00
C ARG A 37 -27.41 -12.34 1.64
N LYS A 38 -26.29 -11.84 1.12
CA LYS A 38 -26.23 -11.19 -0.21
C LYS A 38 -26.58 -12.17 -1.32
N LEU A 39 -25.96 -13.36 -1.33
CA LEU A 39 -26.13 -14.36 -2.38
C LEU A 39 -27.54 -14.98 -2.44
N ARG A 40 -28.30 -14.94 -1.34
CA ARG A 40 -29.69 -15.43 -1.28
C ARG A 40 -30.72 -14.47 -1.86
N LYS A 41 -30.37 -13.20 -2.06
CA LYS A 41 -31.35 -12.17 -2.46
C LYS A 41 -32.01 -12.58 -3.78
N GLY A 42 -33.34 -12.65 -3.80
CA GLY A 42 -34.11 -13.04 -4.98
C GLY A 42 -34.16 -14.54 -5.28
N LEU A 43 -33.59 -15.40 -4.43
CA LEU A 43 -33.64 -16.86 -4.60
C LEU A 43 -34.80 -17.49 -3.80
N THR A 44 -35.37 -18.55 -4.35
CA THR A 44 -36.32 -19.43 -3.65
C THR A 44 -35.62 -20.33 -2.63
N ASN A 45 -36.38 -20.88 -1.67
CA ASN A 45 -35.83 -21.80 -0.68
C ASN A 45 -35.19 -23.07 -1.30
N MET A 46 -35.65 -23.51 -2.47
CA MET A 46 -35.05 -24.63 -3.19
C MET A 46 -33.69 -24.25 -3.75
N GLU A 47 -33.61 -23.13 -4.48
CA GLU A 47 -32.35 -22.62 -5.05
C GLU A 47 -31.30 -22.33 -3.96
N ILE A 48 -31.72 -21.79 -2.81
CA ILE A 48 -30.83 -21.56 -1.65
C ILE A 48 -30.21 -22.88 -1.18
N LYS A 49 -30.97 -23.97 -1.12
CA LYS A 49 -30.46 -25.29 -0.73
C LYS A 49 -29.57 -25.89 -1.81
N GLU A 50 -29.94 -25.78 -3.08
CA GLU A 50 -29.18 -26.31 -4.22
C GLU A 50 -27.83 -25.61 -4.40
N LYS A 51 -27.76 -24.30 -4.12
CA LYS A 51 -26.52 -23.52 -4.16
C LYS A 51 -25.67 -23.67 -2.89
N GLY A 52 -26.10 -24.47 -1.91
CA GLY A 52 -25.37 -24.66 -0.66
C GLY A 52 -25.40 -23.43 0.25
N LEU A 53 -26.36 -22.51 0.07
CA LEU A 53 -26.47 -21.25 0.80
C LEU A 53 -27.32 -21.38 2.09
N ASN A 54 -27.61 -22.59 2.59
CA ASN A 54 -28.53 -22.83 3.70
C ASN A 54 -27.89 -22.74 5.11
N VAL A 55 -27.06 -21.72 5.35
CA VAL A 55 -26.38 -21.48 6.65
C VAL A 55 -27.13 -20.42 7.46
N TYR A 56 -27.83 -20.82 8.52
CA TYR A 56 -28.64 -19.91 9.34
C TYR A 56 -28.39 -20.19 10.82
N SER A 57 -28.47 -19.14 11.64
CA SER A 57 -28.38 -19.30 13.09
C SER A 57 -29.54 -20.10 13.70
N LYS A 58 -30.72 -20.16 13.05
CA LYS A 58 -31.95 -20.74 13.64
C LYS A 58 -32.68 -21.81 12.80
N ARG A 59 -32.45 -21.92 11.48
CA ARG A 59 -33.30 -22.73 10.57
C ARG A 59 -32.53 -23.50 9.48
N GLY A 60 -31.22 -23.66 9.63
CA GLY A 60 -30.36 -24.32 8.64
C GLY A 60 -29.09 -24.87 9.30
N VAL A 61 -28.03 -25.04 8.52
CA VAL A 61 -26.71 -25.41 9.06
C VAL A 61 -26.21 -24.24 9.91
N SER A 62 -25.83 -24.49 11.16
CA SER A 62 -25.23 -23.45 11.99
C SER A 62 -23.79 -23.19 11.55
N PHE A 63 -23.29 -21.97 11.79
CA PHE A 63 -21.88 -21.65 11.51
C PHE A 63 -20.92 -22.57 12.27
N VAL A 64 -21.24 -22.90 13.52
CA VAL A 64 -20.43 -23.81 14.36
C VAL A 64 -20.34 -25.20 13.75
N GLU A 65 -21.44 -25.75 13.25
CA GLU A 65 -21.44 -27.04 12.53
C GLU A 65 -20.62 -26.97 11.24
N LEU A 66 -20.68 -25.85 10.53
CA LEU A 66 -19.90 -25.65 9.30
C LEU A 66 -18.39 -25.60 9.57
N VAL A 67 -17.96 -24.87 10.61
CA VAL A 67 -16.56 -24.85 11.03
C VAL A 67 -16.12 -26.24 11.50
N LYS A 68 -16.94 -26.91 12.32
CA LYS A 68 -16.65 -28.27 12.80
C LYS A 68 -16.44 -29.24 11.64
N GLU A 69 -17.29 -29.17 10.61
CA GLU A 69 -17.14 -30.00 9.42
C GLU A 69 -15.86 -29.66 8.64
N GLY A 70 -15.53 -28.38 8.49
CA GLY A 70 -14.26 -27.95 7.90
C GLY A 70 -13.04 -28.48 8.65
N THR A 71 -13.08 -28.47 9.99
CA THR A 71 -12.03 -29.06 10.85
C THR A 71 -11.97 -30.58 10.70
N ASN A 72 -13.11 -31.28 10.70
CA ASN A 72 -13.16 -32.74 10.54
C ASN A 72 -12.56 -33.20 9.21
N ARG A 73 -12.72 -32.39 8.16
CA ARG A 73 -12.14 -32.64 6.83
C ARG A 73 -10.72 -32.11 6.67
N ASN A 74 -10.09 -31.64 7.76
CA ASN A 74 -8.77 -31.03 7.75
C ASN A 74 -8.66 -29.85 6.76
N LEU A 75 -9.73 -29.08 6.51
CA LEU A 75 -9.72 -27.90 5.65
C LEU A 75 -9.40 -26.62 6.44
N ILE A 76 -9.69 -26.64 7.74
CA ILE A 76 -9.52 -25.52 8.66
C ILE A 76 -8.77 -26.02 9.88
N SER A 77 -7.78 -25.25 10.31
CA SER A 77 -7.13 -25.37 11.61
C SER A 77 -7.44 -24.15 12.47
N SER A 78 -7.23 -24.25 13.77
CA SER A 78 -7.29 -23.09 14.68
C SER A 78 -5.97 -22.91 15.39
N GLU A 79 -5.51 -21.67 15.48
CA GLU A 79 -4.33 -21.29 16.26
C GLU A 79 -4.69 -20.31 17.36
N ILE A 80 -3.90 -20.29 18.44
CA ILE A 80 -4.02 -19.27 19.48
C ILE A 80 -2.97 -18.21 19.17
N VAL A 81 -3.43 -17.03 18.78
CA VAL A 81 -2.60 -15.85 18.56
C VAL A 81 -2.64 -15.00 19.81
N VAL A 82 -1.48 -14.56 20.28
CA VAL A 82 -1.38 -13.56 21.35
C VAL A 82 -1.29 -12.19 20.69
N ARG A 83 -2.26 -11.30 20.96
CA ARG A 83 -2.23 -9.91 20.48
C ARG A 83 -2.11 -8.95 21.67
N GLY A 84 -1.22 -7.96 21.58
CA GLY A 84 -1.09 -6.90 22.59
C GLY A 84 -0.78 -7.40 24.01
N GLU A 85 -1.46 -6.82 25.01
CA GLU A 85 -1.35 -7.07 26.47
C GLU A 85 -1.72 -8.51 26.91
N GLY A 86 -1.25 -9.54 26.22
CA GLY A 86 -1.40 -10.94 26.62
C GLY A 86 -2.76 -11.58 26.28
N GLY A 87 -3.63 -10.90 25.54
CA GLY A 87 -4.90 -11.44 25.08
C GLY A 87 -4.70 -12.61 24.12
N LYS A 88 -5.15 -13.81 24.52
CA LYS A 88 -5.15 -15.02 23.68
C LYS A 88 -6.43 -15.07 22.84
N ILE A 89 -6.29 -15.00 21.53
CA ILE A 89 -7.42 -15.05 20.60
C ILE A 89 -7.26 -16.29 19.72
N LYS A 90 -8.36 -17.05 19.57
CA LYS A 90 -8.40 -18.19 18.65
C LYS A 90 -8.72 -17.70 17.24
N GLU A 91 -7.82 -17.95 16.30
CA GLU A 91 -8.00 -17.60 14.89
C GLU A 91 -8.12 -18.86 14.03
N LEU A 92 -9.02 -18.81 13.04
CA LEU A 92 -9.20 -19.85 12.04
C LEU A 92 -8.19 -19.64 10.90
N LYS A 93 -7.58 -20.72 10.44
CA LYS A 93 -6.67 -20.74 9.30
C LYS A 93 -7.06 -21.84 8.32
N ARG A 94 -6.88 -21.57 7.03
CA ARG A 94 -6.97 -22.60 5.99
C ARG A 94 -5.73 -23.49 6.08
N THR A 95 -5.94 -24.80 6.04
CA THR A 95 -4.86 -25.78 5.84
C THR A 95 -4.44 -25.81 4.37
N LYS A 96 -3.40 -26.59 4.05
CA LYS A 96 -3.02 -26.84 2.65
C LYS A 96 -4.17 -27.52 1.89
N GLU A 97 -4.82 -28.49 2.51
CA GLU A 97 -5.99 -29.20 1.96
C GLU A 97 -7.17 -28.26 1.78
N GLY A 98 -7.37 -27.31 2.71
CA GLY A 98 -8.36 -26.24 2.60
C GLY A 98 -8.11 -25.32 1.42
N ILE A 99 -6.85 -24.93 1.18
CA ILE A 99 -6.46 -24.14 0.01
C ILE A 99 -6.74 -24.93 -1.27
N ASP A 100 -6.31 -26.19 -1.37
CA ASP A 100 -6.53 -27.00 -2.56
C ASP A 100 -8.01 -27.26 -2.85
N PHE A 101 -8.81 -27.45 -1.79
CA PHE A 101 -10.27 -27.55 -1.89
C PHE A 101 -10.89 -26.25 -2.43
N LEU A 102 -10.47 -25.10 -1.90
CA LEU A 102 -10.97 -23.80 -2.34
C LEU A 102 -10.64 -23.51 -3.80
N ARG A 103 -9.45 -23.87 -4.26
CA ARG A 103 -9.06 -23.73 -5.68
C ARG A 103 -9.92 -24.60 -6.59
N LYS A 104 -10.21 -25.83 -6.20
CA LYS A 104 -11.17 -26.69 -6.93
C LYS A 104 -12.58 -26.10 -6.92
N PHE A 105 -13.01 -25.53 -5.80
CA PHE A 105 -14.30 -24.85 -5.72
C PHE A 105 -14.39 -23.65 -6.68
N TYR A 106 -13.34 -22.81 -6.72
CA TYR A 106 -13.30 -21.66 -7.62
C TYR A 106 -13.35 -22.07 -9.09
N THR A 107 -12.60 -23.10 -9.46
CA THR A 107 -12.43 -23.52 -10.86
C THR A 107 -13.50 -24.48 -11.38
N ASP A 108 -14.50 -24.80 -10.55
CA ASP A 108 -15.43 -25.91 -10.78
C ASP A 108 -14.68 -27.20 -11.13
N ASN A 109 -13.74 -27.56 -10.26
CA ASN A 109 -12.81 -28.67 -10.38
C ASN A 109 -12.00 -28.64 -11.71
N TYR A 110 -11.42 -27.48 -12.02
CA TYR A 110 -10.65 -27.24 -13.25
C TYR A 110 -11.44 -27.60 -14.52
N SER A 111 -12.69 -27.15 -14.56
CA SER A 111 -13.59 -27.35 -15.70
C SER A 111 -12.99 -26.85 -17.03
N VAL A 112 -13.50 -27.36 -18.16
CA VAL A 112 -13.11 -26.91 -19.51
C VAL A 112 -13.31 -25.40 -19.66
N ASN A 113 -14.39 -24.86 -19.08
CA ASN A 113 -14.68 -23.41 -19.09
C ASN A 113 -13.60 -22.61 -18.36
N PHE A 114 -13.17 -23.06 -17.17
CA PHE A 114 -12.05 -22.43 -16.46
C PHE A 114 -10.76 -22.50 -17.27
N MET A 115 -10.45 -23.65 -17.87
CA MET A 115 -9.22 -23.83 -18.65
C MET A 115 -9.17 -22.88 -19.86
N GLU A 116 -10.29 -22.69 -20.54
CA GLU A 116 -10.42 -21.73 -21.63
C GLU A 116 -10.29 -20.28 -21.13
N PHE A 117 -10.98 -19.92 -20.03
CA PHE A 117 -10.85 -18.61 -19.41
C PHE A 117 -9.40 -18.30 -19.01
N ASN A 118 -8.74 -19.22 -18.32
CA ASN A 118 -7.34 -19.08 -17.92
C ASN A 118 -6.42 -18.91 -19.13
N LYS A 119 -6.65 -19.63 -20.23
CA LYS A 119 -5.90 -19.46 -21.47
C LYS A 119 -6.09 -18.07 -22.06
N GLN A 120 -7.32 -17.57 -22.10
CA GLN A 120 -7.64 -16.23 -22.61
C GLN A 120 -6.99 -15.13 -21.76
N VAL A 121 -7.07 -15.23 -20.44
CA VAL A 121 -6.40 -14.28 -19.53
C VAL A 121 -4.89 -14.31 -19.72
N ASN A 122 -4.25 -15.49 -19.78
CA ASN A 122 -2.80 -15.55 -20.00
C ASN A 122 -2.39 -14.99 -21.38
N ALA A 123 -3.18 -15.27 -22.42
CA ALA A 123 -2.93 -14.73 -23.75
C ALA A 123 -3.06 -13.20 -23.80
N LEU A 124 -4.03 -12.64 -23.06
CA LEU A 124 -4.22 -11.20 -22.91
C LEU A 124 -2.97 -10.53 -22.32
N PHE A 125 -2.45 -11.01 -21.18
CA PHE A 125 -1.25 -10.43 -20.57
C PHE A 125 -0.02 -10.58 -21.47
N LYS A 126 0.15 -11.74 -22.13
CA LYS A 126 1.23 -11.96 -23.10
C LYS A 126 1.14 -11.01 -24.30
N LYS A 127 -0.06 -10.78 -24.85
CA LYS A 127 -0.30 -9.86 -25.97
C LYS A 127 0.19 -8.44 -25.65
N HIS A 128 0.00 -7.99 -24.42
CA HIS A 128 0.41 -6.65 -23.99
C HIS A 128 1.86 -6.58 -23.50
N GLY A 129 2.52 -7.73 -23.30
CA GLY A 129 3.86 -7.81 -22.74
C GLY A 129 3.90 -7.54 -21.23
N GLU A 130 2.79 -7.84 -20.56
CA GLU A 130 2.52 -7.58 -19.15
C GLU A 130 2.86 -8.77 -18.25
N LEU A 131 3.07 -8.50 -16.95
CA LEU A 131 3.22 -9.55 -15.95
C LEU A 131 1.91 -10.28 -15.70
N GLY A 132 1.86 -11.57 -16.02
CA GLY A 132 0.70 -12.41 -15.77
C GLY A 132 0.27 -12.43 -14.30
N LEU A 133 -1.05 -12.53 -14.08
CA LEU A 133 -1.65 -12.63 -12.76
C LEU A 133 -1.27 -13.93 -12.06
N ASP A 134 -1.20 -13.88 -10.72
CA ASP A 134 -1.07 -15.08 -9.89
C ASP A 134 -2.19 -16.09 -10.24
N PRO A 135 -1.90 -17.40 -10.36
CA PRO A 135 -2.93 -18.39 -10.72
C PRO A 135 -4.14 -18.38 -9.79
N LYS A 136 -3.96 -18.17 -8.48
CA LYS A 136 -5.07 -18.09 -7.52
C LYS A 136 -5.97 -16.88 -7.80
N GLN A 137 -5.39 -15.78 -8.28
CA GLN A 137 -6.16 -14.60 -8.68
C GLN A 137 -7.05 -14.91 -9.89
N ILE A 138 -6.52 -15.61 -10.90
CA ILE A 138 -7.30 -16.02 -12.08
C ILE A 138 -8.43 -16.97 -11.67
N GLU A 139 -8.15 -17.93 -10.80
CA GLU A 139 -9.15 -18.87 -10.25
C GLU A 139 -10.28 -18.11 -9.54
N TYR A 140 -9.95 -17.15 -8.69
CA TYR A 140 -10.91 -16.30 -8.00
C TYR A 140 -11.76 -15.45 -8.95
N LEU A 141 -11.14 -14.80 -9.95
CA LEU A 141 -11.84 -13.97 -10.93
C LEU A 141 -12.84 -14.79 -11.75
N TYR A 142 -12.45 -16.00 -12.15
CA TYR A 142 -13.35 -16.94 -12.83
C TYR A 142 -14.57 -17.28 -11.97
N TRP A 143 -14.35 -17.64 -10.71
CA TRP A 143 -15.41 -18.00 -9.78
C TRP A 143 -16.38 -16.86 -9.50
N ARG A 144 -15.84 -15.65 -9.33
CA ARG A 144 -16.63 -14.44 -9.04
C ARG A 144 -17.55 -14.10 -10.20
N GLY A 145 -17.12 -14.39 -11.44
CA GLY A 145 -17.95 -14.36 -12.65
C GLY A 145 -18.38 -12.96 -13.12
N ASP A 146 -18.01 -11.91 -12.39
CA ASP A 146 -18.28 -10.50 -12.70
C ASP A 146 -17.11 -9.81 -13.44
N HIS A 147 -16.03 -10.54 -13.74
CA HIS A 147 -14.88 -10.06 -14.49
C HIS A 147 -14.69 -10.86 -15.78
N PRO A 148 -15.45 -10.57 -16.86
CA PRO A 148 -15.10 -11.10 -18.18
C PRO A 148 -13.70 -10.64 -18.58
N VAL A 149 -13.07 -11.32 -19.55
CA VAL A 149 -11.69 -11.02 -19.99
C VAL A 149 -11.52 -9.55 -20.39
N SER A 150 -12.55 -8.92 -20.96
CA SER A 150 -12.56 -7.48 -21.28
C SER A 150 -12.49 -6.57 -20.05
N GLU A 151 -13.16 -6.94 -18.96
CA GLU A 151 -13.07 -6.17 -17.71
C GLU A 151 -11.70 -6.38 -17.06
N ILE A 152 -11.13 -7.59 -17.15
CA ILE A 152 -9.76 -7.84 -16.69
C ILE A 152 -8.76 -6.97 -17.45
N GLU A 153 -8.90 -6.83 -18.78
CA GLU A 153 -8.07 -5.92 -19.58
C GLU A 153 -8.20 -4.48 -19.11
N LYS A 154 -9.43 -4.01 -18.87
CA LYS A 154 -9.68 -2.67 -18.36
C LYS A 154 -9.09 -2.44 -16.97
N THR A 155 -9.26 -3.38 -16.05
CA THR A 155 -8.84 -3.23 -14.64
C THR A 155 -7.33 -3.41 -14.44
N TYR A 156 -6.68 -4.29 -15.20
CA TYR A 156 -5.27 -4.66 -14.91
C TYR A 156 -4.26 -4.17 -15.94
N ILE A 157 -4.71 -3.71 -17.10
CA ILE A 157 -3.84 -3.25 -18.20
C ILE A 157 -4.13 -1.80 -18.54
N ASN A 158 -5.41 -1.46 -18.73
CA ASN A 158 -5.83 -0.12 -19.18
C ASN A 158 -6.46 0.71 -18.05
N ASN A 159 -6.07 0.50 -16.79
CA ASN A 159 -6.66 1.22 -15.66
C ASN A 159 -6.09 2.65 -15.62
N PRO A 160 -6.91 3.69 -15.91
CA PRO A 160 -6.41 5.06 -15.91
C PRO A 160 -5.95 5.52 -14.53
N TYR A 161 -6.59 5.03 -13.45
CA TYR A 161 -6.24 5.42 -12.09
C TYR A 161 -4.87 4.88 -11.66
N ASP A 162 -4.54 3.65 -12.06
CA ASP A 162 -3.22 3.08 -11.76
C ASP A 162 -2.14 3.76 -12.59
N SER A 163 -2.46 4.25 -13.80
CA SER A 163 -1.48 4.83 -14.71
C SER A 163 -0.78 6.08 -14.16
N GLU A 164 -1.48 6.94 -13.40
CA GLU A 164 -0.87 8.13 -12.79
C GLU A 164 0.17 7.75 -11.75
N HIS A 165 -0.21 6.88 -10.80
CA HIS A 165 0.68 6.35 -9.76
C HIS A 165 1.85 5.55 -10.34
N GLU A 166 1.60 4.79 -11.41
CA GLU A 166 2.63 4.02 -12.12
C GLU A 166 3.66 4.93 -12.80
N ASN A 167 3.21 6.04 -13.39
CA ASN A 167 4.09 7.05 -13.96
C ASN A 167 4.95 7.72 -12.86
N GLU A 168 4.35 8.05 -11.72
CA GLU A 168 5.08 8.64 -10.58
C GLU A 168 6.19 7.72 -10.05
N VAL A 169 5.91 6.41 -9.95
CA VAL A 169 6.94 5.41 -9.56
C VAL A 169 8.09 5.38 -10.55
N VAL A 170 7.80 5.36 -11.86
CA VAL A 170 8.84 5.35 -12.89
C VAL A 170 9.67 6.63 -12.79
N GLU A 171 9.03 7.79 -12.79
CA GLU A 171 9.72 9.07 -12.69
C GLU A 171 10.59 9.18 -11.43
N PHE A 172 10.13 8.64 -10.30
CA PHE A 172 10.92 8.64 -9.07
C PHE A 172 12.16 7.74 -9.18
N HIS A 173 12.02 6.54 -9.73
CA HIS A 173 13.15 5.67 -10.01
C HIS A 173 14.15 6.31 -10.99
N GLU A 174 13.65 6.96 -12.04
CA GLU A 174 14.48 7.71 -12.99
C GLU A 174 15.20 8.89 -12.32
N TYR A 175 14.52 9.63 -11.43
CA TYR A 175 15.12 10.72 -10.67
C TYR A 175 16.26 10.21 -9.78
N LEU A 176 16.03 9.15 -9.00
CA LEU A 176 17.04 8.58 -8.12
C LEU A 176 18.23 8.07 -8.94
N SER A 177 17.97 7.20 -9.91
CA SER A 177 18.99 6.55 -10.71
C SER A 177 19.74 7.50 -11.66
N GLY A 178 19.09 8.59 -12.10
CA GLY A 178 19.56 9.42 -13.21
C GLY A 178 19.45 8.73 -14.57
N ILE A 179 18.75 7.60 -14.66
CA ILE A 179 18.59 6.79 -15.87
C ILE A 179 17.16 6.97 -16.38
N LYS A 180 17.00 7.38 -17.63
CA LYS A 180 15.69 7.41 -18.30
C LYS A 180 15.38 6.04 -18.88
N ASN A 181 14.24 5.46 -18.51
CA ASN A 181 13.83 4.11 -18.93
C ASN A 181 13.65 4.03 -20.45
N GLU A 182 13.15 5.11 -21.07
CA GLU A 182 13.02 5.24 -22.53
C GLU A 182 14.35 5.23 -23.29
N ASN A 183 15.45 5.60 -22.63
CA ASN A 183 16.78 5.64 -23.24
C ASN A 183 17.52 4.29 -23.17
N LEU A 184 16.98 3.30 -22.46
CA LEU A 184 17.57 1.97 -22.37
C LEU A 184 17.37 1.20 -23.66
N LYS A 185 18.43 0.56 -24.16
CA LYS A 185 18.34 -0.41 -25.26
C LYS A 185 17.54 -1.64 -24.84
N ASP A 186 17.10 -2.42 -25.83
CA ASP A 186 16.26 -3.61 -25.59
C ASP A 186 16.95 -4.71 -24.78
N ASP A 187 18.29 -4.74 -24.79
CA ASP A 187 19.12 -5.67 -24.05
C ASP A 187 19.70 -5.07 -22.76
N GLU A 188 19.40 -3.81 -22.43
CA GLU A 188 19.85 -3.15 -21.21
C GLU A 188 18.78 -3.23 -20.11
N PHE A 189 19.22 -3.61 -18.91
CA PHE A 189 18.38 -3.76 -17.73
C PHE A 189 18.91 -2.90 -16.58
N ILE A 190 18.00 -2.27 -15.85
CA ILE A 190 18.31 -1.60 -14.60
C ILE A 190 18.26 -2.64 -13.49
N PHE A 191 19.24 -2.65 -12.61
CA PHE A 191 19.11 -3.34 -11.33
C PHE A 191 19.16 -2.35 -10.18
N HIS A 192 18.19 -2.51 -9.32
CA HIS A 192 18.04 -1.78 -8.09
C HIS A 192 18.46 -2.66 -6.91
N PHE A 193 19.51 -2.24 -6.21
CA PHE A 193 20.04 -2.94 -5.05
C PHE A 193 19.85 -2.11 -3.79
N ALA A 194 18.96 -2.54 -2.89
CA ALA A 194 18.69 -1.90 -1.61
C ALA A 194 19.14 -2.78 -0.44
N PRO A 195 20.40 -2.69 0.03
CA PRO A 195 20.86 -3.37 1.22
C PRO A 195 20.11 -2.90 2.47
N LYS A 196 19.61 -3.85 3.25
CA LYS A 196 18.93 -3.60 4.53
C LYS A 196 19.54 -4.44 5.64
N LEU A 197 19.69 -3.84 6.81
CA LEU A 197 20.13 -4.48 8.04
C LEU A 197 19.08 -4.28 9.13
N PHE A 198 18.55 -5.39 9.66
CA PHE A 198 17.65 -5.39 10.81
C PHE A 198 18.41 -5.73 12.08
N LEU A 199 18.42 -4.80 13.01
CA LEU A 199 19.15 -4.92 14.27
C LEU A 199 18.27 -5.46 15.41
N PRO A 200 18.87 -6.17 16.37
CA PRO A 200 18.26 -6.45 17.67
C PRO A 200 18.06 -5.12 18.44
N GLU A 201 17.18 -5.13 19.44
CA GLU A 201 16.80 -3.91 20.18
C GLU A 201 17.98 -3.28 20.91
N GLU A 202 18.88 -4.12 21.39
CA GLU A 202 20.11 -3.77 22.11
C GLU A 202 21.07 -2.94 21.25
N TRP A 203 20.99 -3.05 19.92
CA TRP A 203 21.89 -2.36 18.98
C TRP A 203 21.20 -1.24 18.22
N PHE A 204 19.98 -0.86 18.61
CA PHE A 204 19.16 0.15 17.94
C PHE A 204 19.88 1.47 17.69
N HIS A 205 20.67 1.94 18.66
CA HIS A 205 21.43 3.20 18.57
C HIS A 205 22.90 3.00 18.20
N ALA A 206 23.33 1.77 17.90
CA ALA A 206 24.72 1.53 17.57
C ALA A 206 25.09 2.24 16.26
N PRO A 207 26.28 2.85 16.17
CA PRO A 207 26.79 3.35 14.90
C PRO A 207 26.99 2.16 13.96
N VAL A 208 26.58 2.34 12.71
CA VAL A 208 26.68 1.32 11.67
C VAL A 208 27.52 1.87 10.53
N ARG A 209 28.34 1.00 9.96
CA ARG A 209 29.11 1.25 8.74
C ARG A 209 28.94 0.06 7.81
N LEU A 210 28.95 0.31 6.51
CA LEU A 210 28.80 -0.72 5.49
C LEU A 210 29.96 -0.63 4.49
N GLU A 211 30.60 -1.77 4.22
CA GLU A 211 31.47 -1.95 3.06
C GLU A 211 30.81 -2.96 2.12
N ILE A 212 30.75 -2.63 0.84
CA ILE A 212 30.15 -3.51 -0.18
C ILE A 212 31.24 -3.94 -1.15
N GLU A 213 31.37 -5.25 -1.35
CA GLU A 213 32.29 -5.88 -2.30
C GLU A 213 31.51 -6.56 -3.42
N GLY A 214 32.16 -6.73 -4.57
CA GLY A 214 31.62 -7.47 -5.73
C GLY A 214 30.93 -6.59 -6.78
N ILE A 215 30.64 -5.33 -6.44
CA ILE A 215 29.95 -4.37 -7.30
C ILE A 215 30.62 -2.99 -7.21
N THR A 216 30.62 -2.24 -8.31
CA THR A 216 31.16 -0.88 -8.32
C THR A 216 30.07 0.11 -7.94
N ILE A 217 30.30 0.87 -6.87
CA ILE A 217 29.40 1.93 -6.42
C ILE A 217 30.08 3.27 -6.69
N GLN A 218 29.46 4.10 -7.53
CA GLN A 218 30.04 5.39 -7.94
C GLN A 218 29.84 6.48 -6.89
N ASN A 219 28.76 6.41 -6.12
CA ASN A 219 28.39 7.41 -5.13
C ASN A 219 28.87 7.02 -3.72
N THR A 220 29.09 8.03 -2.88
CA THR A 220 29.35 7.80 -1.46
C THR A 220 28.16 7.10 -0.81
N VAL A 221 28.42 5.97 -0.14
CA VAL A 221 27.39 5.22 0.58
C VAL A 221 26.90 6.02 1.77
N VAL A 222 25.58 6.22 1.84
CA VAL A 222 24.89 6.83 2.98
C VAL A 222 24.03 5.77 3.65
N LEU A 223 24.03 5.77 4.98
CA LEU A 223 23.20 4.89 5.80
C LEU A 223 22.12 5.71 6.50
N ASN A 224 20.87 5.27 6.36
CA ASN A 224 19.73 5.91 6.98
C ASN A 224 18.96 4.92 7.87
N ARG A 225 18.27 5.44 8.89
CA ARG A 225 17.35 4.70 9.76
C ARG A 225 15.96 5.30 9.59
N PRO A 226 15.16 4.77 8.65
CA PRO A 226 13.92 5.44 8.31
C PRO A 226 12.87 5.28 9.42
N TYR A 227 12.07 6.34 9.61
CA TYR A 227 11.04 6.43 10.64
C TYR A 227 9.87 5.48 10.34
N PRO A 228 9.09 4.98 11.33
CA PRO A 228 9.26 5.11 12.79
C PRO A 228 10.23 4.10 13.40
N ASN A 229 10.53 3.01 12.67
CA ASN A 229 11.29 1.90 13.22
C ASN A 229 12.80 2.13 13.06
N LYS A 230 13.49 2.73 14.03
CA LYS A 230 14.95 2.93 13.89
C LYS A 230 15.79 1.64 13.97
N ARG A 231 15.21 0.43 14.09
CA ARG A 231 15.96 -0.85 14.13
C ARG A 231 16.47 -1.28 12.75
N TYR A 232 15.83 -0.83 11.68
CA TYR A 232 16.29 -1.12 10.34
C TYR A 232 17.19 0.00 9.82
N VAL A 233 18.30 -0.40 9.22
CA VAL A 233 19.25 0.48 8.55
C VAL A 233 19.19 0.16 7.07
N VAL A 234 19.05 1.19 6.24
CA VAL A 234 19.03 1.08 4.78
C VAL A 234 20.25 1.79 4.21
N ALA A 235 20.83 1.22 3.15
CA ALA A 235 21.95 1.82 2.45
C ALA A 235 21.50 2.41 1.10
N GLY A 236 22.13 3.51 0.71
CA GLY A 236 22.00 4.12 -0.60
C GLY A 236 22.96 5.29 -0.75
N PHE A 237 22.49 6.41 -1.27
CA PHE A 237 23.29 7.61 -1.49
C PHE A 237 22.46 8.87 -1.34
N GLU A 238 23.11 9.99 -1.07
CA GLU A 238 22.46 11.30 -1.04
C GLU A 238 22.29 11.82 -2.48
N LYS A 239 21.06 12.19 -2.81
CA LYS A 239 20.69 12.93 -4.01
C LYS A 239 20.57 14.41 -3.66
N ASP A 240 20.55 15.25 -4.69
CA ASP A 240 20.49 16.71 -4.54
C ASP A 240 19.41 17.16 -3.53
N ASN A 241 19.76 18.21 -2.78
CA ASN A 241 18.88 18.85 -1.80
C ASN A 241 18.44 17.92 -0.65
N GLY A 242 19.23 16.92 -0.27
CA GLY A 242 19.03 16.13 0.96
C GLY A 242 17.97 15.01 0.87
N ILE A 243 17.59 14.57 -0.34
CA ILE A 243 16.84 13.32 -0.52
C ILE A 243 17.83 12.17 -0.47
N ILE A 244 17.56 11.15 0.34
CA ILE A 244 18.40 9.96 0.42
C ILE A 244 17.75 8.86 -0.43
N SER A 245 18.46 8.41 -1.47
CA SER A 245 18.10 7.19 -2.18
C SER A 245 18.23 6.00 -1.24
N HIS A 246 17.29 5.07 -1.29
CA HIS A 246 17.39 3.81 -0.58
C HIS A 246 17.72 2.66 -1.54
N GLY A 247 18.97 2.65 -1.97
CA GLY A 247 19.53 1.63 -2.86
C GLY A 247 20.46 2.24 -3.90
N PHE A 248 21.01 1.35 -4.72
CA PHE A 248 21.95 1.65 -5.78
C PHE A 248 21.39 1.16 -7.11
N TYR A 249 21.70 1.88 -8.18
CA TYR A 249 21.23 1.57 -9.52
C TYR A 249 22.41 1.30 -10.42
N TRP A 250 22.30 0.27 -11.26
CA TRP A 250 23.22 0.07 -12.37
C TRP A 250 22.50 -0.42 -13.61
N ILE A 251 23.12 -0.17 -14.77
CA ILE A 251 22.72 -0.72 -16.05
C ILE A 251 23.59 -1.93 -16.34
N LYS A 252 22.96 -3.02 -16.76
CA LYS A 252 23.64 -4.24 -17.20
C LYS A 252 23.04 -4.75 -18.50
N ASN A 253 23.90 -5.18 -19.42
CA ASN A 253 23.47 -5.82 -20.65
C ASN A 253 23.04 -7.26 -20.37
N LYS A 254 22.08 -7.76 -21.14
CA LYS A 254 21.53 -9.12 -21.04
C LYS A 254 22.63 -10.19 -21.11
N GLU A 255 23.58 -10.02 -22.03
CA GLU A 255 24.70 -10.95 -22.22
C GLU A 255 25.60 -11.04 -20.98
N GLU A 256 25.77 -9.92 -20.25
CA GLU A 256 26.52 -9.89 -18.99
C GLU A 256 25.80 -10.64 -17.87
N LEU A 257 24.48 -10.84 -17.97
CA LEU A 257 23.67 -11.42 -16.90
C LEU A 257 23.33 -12.90 -17.12
N ILE A 258 23.07 -13.34 -18.37
CA ILE A 258 22.59 -14.70 -18.67
C ILE A 258 23.55 -15.80 -18.18
N ASN A 259 24.86 -15.57 -18.29
CA ASN A 259 25.87 -16.60 -18.01
C ASN A 259 26.70 -16.32 -16.75
N ASN A 260 26.39 -15.23 -16.04
CA ASN A 260 27.17 -14.81 -14.89
C ASN A 260 26.33 -14.80 -13.63
N ARG A 261 26.96 -15.20 -12.53
CA ARG A 261 26.45 -14.92 -11.20
C ARG A 261 27.10 -13.66 -10.68
N VAL A 262 26.31 -12.80 -10.06
CA VAL A 262 26.83 -11.61 -9.38
C VAL A 262 26.90 -11.92 -7.89
N GLN A 263 28.12 -12.09 -7.39
CA GLN A 263 28.36 -12.26 -5.97
C GLN A 263 28.56 -10.89 -5.33
N ILE A 264 27.70 -10.57 -4.37
CA ILE A 264 27.77 -9.35 -3.58
C ILE A 264 28.09 -9.74 -2.14
N LYS A 265 29.01 -9.01 -1.51
CA LYS A 265 29.28 -9.20 -0.09
C LYS A 265 29.07 -7.89 0.65
N LEU A 266 28.13 -7.90 1.57
CA LEU A 266 27.83 -6.80 2.48
C LEU A 266 28.57 -7.05 3.79
N ASN A 267 29.54 -6.21 4.12
CA ASN A 267 30.19 -6.23 5.44
C ASN A 267 29.64 -5.08 6.28
N TRP A 268 28.70 -5.40 7.17
CA TRP A 268 28.18 -4.45 8.14
C TRP A 268 29.05 -4.47 9.39
N PHE A 269 29.45 -3.29 9.86
CA PHE A 269 30.17 -3.11 11.11
C PHE A 269 29.25 -2.36 12.07
N VAL A 270 29.00 -2.96 13.24
CA VAL A 270 28.07 -2.42 14.24
C VAL A 270 28.84 -2.16 15.53
N GLY A 271 28.81 -0.90 15.99
CA GLY A 271 29.61 -0.48 17.14
C GLY A 271 31.10 -0.66 16.89
N LYS A 272 31.84 -1.10 17.93
CA LYS A 272 33.31 -1.22 17.88
C LYS A 272 33.84 -2.60 17.49
N ARG A 273 33.04 -3.66 17.65
CA ARG A 273 33.53 -5.05 17.59
C ARG A 273 32.74 -5.98 16.69
N LYS A 274 31.48 -5.65 16.36
CA LYS A 274 30.61 -6.58 15.64
C LYS A 274 30.80 -6.44 14.14
N LYS A 275 31.01 -7.56 13.46
CA LYS A 275 31.08 -7.66 12.00
C LYS A 275 30.05 -8.66 11.50
N ILE A 276 29.21 -8.25 10.57
CA ILE A 276 28.20 -9.10 9.95
C ILE A 276 28.52 -9.14 8.46
N THR A 277 28.87 -10.31 7.96
CA THR A 277 29.12 -10.55 6.56
C THR A 277 27.92 -11.23 5.93
N HIS A 278 27.28 -10.61 4.95
CA HIS A 278 26.21 -11.21 4.17
C HIS A 278 26.69 -11.40 2.74
N LYS A 279 26.92 -12.66 2.35
CA LYS A 279 27.24 -13.07 0.99
C LYS A 279 25.95 -13.38 0.24
N ILE A 280 25.73 -12.71 -0.88
CA ILE A 280 24.54 -12.83 -1.70
C ILE A 280 24.99 -13.27 -3.09
N ASP A 281 24.54 -14.44 -3.53
CA ASP A 281 24.79 -14.96 -4.86
C ASP A 281 23.54 -14.78 -5.73
N LEU A 282 23.62 -13.87 -6.71
CA LEU A 282 22.50 -13.50 -7.56
C LEU A 282 22.60 -14.16 -8.94
N SER A 283 21.51 -14.78 -9.36
CA SER A 283 21.27 -15.18 -10.75
C SER A 283 20.14 -14.35 -11.36
N PHE A 284 20.13 -14.22 -12.69
CA PHE A 284 19.18 -13.36 -13.40
C PHE A 284 18.35 -14.18 -14.39
N GLN A 285 17.03 -14.09 -14.24
CA GLN A 285 16.04 -14.82 -15.03
C GLN A 285 15.26 -13.84 -15.92
N PHE A 286 15.08 -14.22 -17.18
CA PHE A 286 14.41 -13.37 -18.16
C PHE A 286 13.01 -13.88 -18.48
N GLY A 287 11.99 -13.09 -18.10
CA GLY A 287 10.60 -13.36 -18.43
C GLY A 287 10.19 -12.91 -19.85
N GLU A 288 9.00 -13.34 -20.28
CA GLU A 288 8.39 -13.01 -21.59
C GLU A 288 7.65 -11.65 -21.62
N HIS A 289 8.00 -10.71 -20.73
CA HIS A 289 7.35 -9.40 -20.59
C HIS A 289 8.33 -8.25 -20.88
N LYS A 290 7.82 -7.02 -21.01
CA LYS A 290 8.60 -5.84 -21.44
C LYS A 290 9.40 -5.14 -20.34
N GLY A 291 9.19 -5.54 -19.08
CA GLY A 291 9.90 -4.97 -17.93
C GLY A 291 11.42 -4.99 -18.08
N LYS A 292 12.10 -4.00 -17.47
CA LYS A 292 13.57 -3.84 -17.52
C LYS A 292 14.22 -3.72 -16.15
N LEU A 293 13.46 -3.86 -15.06
CA LEU A 293 13.96 -3.70 -13.69
C LEU A 293 14.21 -5.06 -13.02
N PHE A 294 15.41 -5.29 -12.53
CA PHE A 294 15.69 -6.30 -11.50
C PHE A 294 15.79 -5.62 -10.13
N SER A 295 15.35 -6.28 -9.07
CA SER A 295 15.46 -5.75 -7.70
C SER A 295 15.76 -6.87 -6.71
N ASN A 296 16.62 -6.63 -5.71
CA ASN A 296 16.75 -7.54 -4.56
C ASN A 296 15.57 -7.43 -3.57
N ASP A 297 14.73 -6.42 -3.75
CA ASP A 297 13.43 -6.26 -3.13
C ASP A 297 12.38 -6.40 -4.23
N GLN A 298 12.09 -7.65 -4.61
CA GLN A 298 11.09 -7.98 -5.63
C GLN A 298 9.70 -7.97 -5.00
N SER A 299 9.27 -6.78 -4.58
CA SER A 299 7.93 -6.54 -4.03
C SER A 299 7.09 -5.85 -5.10
N LEU A 300 5.91 -6.39 -5.41
CA LEU A 300 5.05 -5.90 -6.49
C LEU A 300 3.71 -5.43 -5.93
N ARG A 301 3.21 -4.31 -6.44
CA ARG A 301 1.94 -3.71 -5.98
C ARG A 301 0.72 -4.57 -6.27
N ARG A 302 0.85 -5.57 -7.15
CA ARG A 302 -0.20 -6.55 -7.48
C ARG A 302 0.32 -7.97 -7.35
N ASN A 303 -0.60 -8.90 -7.11
CA ASN A 303 -0.30 -10.33 -7.14
C ASN A 303 -0.02 -10.78 -8.58
N THR A 304 1.22 -11.19 -8.85
CA THR A 304 1.66 -11.72 -10.15
C THR A 304 2.19 -13.14 -10.00
N LYS A 305 2.49 -13.80 -11.12
CA LYS A 305 3.20 -15.08 -11.12
C LYS A 305 4.65 -14.99 -10.62
N LEU A 306 5.21 -13.79 -10.55
CA LEU A 306 6.56 -13.61 -10.06
C LEU A 306 6.59 -13.81 -8.55
N LYS A 307 7.58 -14.58 -8.09
CA LYS A 307 7.84 -14.77 -6.67
C LYS A 307 8.18 -13.41 -6.06
N GLN A 308 7.45 -12.99 -5.04
CA GLN A 308 7.80 -11.79 -4.29
C GLN A 308 8.74 -12.15 -3.14
N PHE A 309 9.80 -11.37 -2.93
CA PHE A 309 10.77 -11.58 -1.87
C PHE A 309 11.62 -10.33 -1.63
N GLU A 310 12.26 -10.29 -0.46
CA GLU A 310 13.20 -9.24 -0.07
C GLU A 310 14.46 -9.91 0.49
N ILE A 311 15.62 -9.63 -0.09
CA ILE A 311 16.92 -10.05 0.45
C ILE A 311 17.37 -9.02 1.47
N LYS A 312 17.45 -9.42 2.75
CA LYS A 312 17.84 -8.56 3.87
C LYS A 312 18.78 -9.27 4.83
N THR A 313 19.60 -8.48 5.51
CA THR A 313 20.45 -8.98 6.61
C THR A 313 19.66 -8.84 7.91
N ASP A 314 19.17 -9.94 8.48
CA ASP A 314 18.40 -9.91 9.73
C ASP A 314 19.15 -10.60 10.88
N VAL A 315 19.73 -9.78 11.76
CA VAL A 315 20.42 -10.24 12.97
C VAL A 315 19.53 -10.12 14.21
N SER A 316 18.27 -9.71 14.07
CA SER A 316 17.36 -9.48 15.20
C SER A 316 17.01 -10.75 15.98
N LYS A 317 17.22 -11.92 15.37
CA LYS A 317 16.90 -13.24 15.94
C LYS A 317 18.15 -14.07 16.28
N VAL A 318 19.33 -13.46 16.21
CA VAL A 318 20.61 -14.17 16.36
C VAL A 318 21.20 -13.91 17.75
N ASN A 319 21.98 -14.87 18.24
CA ASN A 319 22.61 -14.80 19.55
C ASN A 319 23.66 -13.66 19.63
N LEU A 320 23.48 -12.71 20.56
CA LEU A 320 24.25 -11.47 20.64
C LEU A 320 25.69 -11.64 21.15
N TYR A 321 26.06 -12.83 21.64
CA TYR A 321 27.38 -13.08 22.21
C TYR A 321 28.49 -13.26 21.17
N GLU A 322 28.18 -13.51 19.91
CA GLU A 322 29.17 -13.64 18.84
C GLU A 322 29.62 -12.28 18.31
N ASP A 323 30.91 -12.12 18.00
CA ASP A 323 31.47 -10.88 17.44
C ASP A 323 31.42 -10.86 15.91
N GLU A 324 31.35 -12.03 15.26
CA GLU A 324 31.27 -12.15 13.81
C GLU A 324 30.10 -13.03 13.39
N PHE A 325 29.36 -12.59 12.37
CA PHE A 325 28.23 -13.32 11.80
C PHE A 325 28.41 -13.50 10.31
N LEU A 326 28.03 -14.66 9.78
CA LEU A 326 28.03 -14.96 8.36
C LEU A 326 26.64 -15.40 7.90
N PHE A 327 26.11 -14.68 6.93
CA PHE A 327 24.88 -15.01 6.21
C PHE A 327 25.24 -15.32 4.76
N CYS A 328 24.56 -16.31 4.19
CA CYS A 328 24.72 -16.72 2.81
C CYS A 328 23.33 -16.89 2.20
N ASP A 329 22.97 -16.02 1.26
CA ASP A 329 21.75 -16.11 0.48
C ASP A 329 22.07 -16.37 -0.99
N GLN A 330 21.18 -17.12 -1.65
CA GLN A 330 21.17 -17.25 -3.10
C GLN A 330 19.76 -16.91 -3.59
N ALA A 331 19.68 -16.06 -4.62
CA ALA A 331 18.40 -15.65 -5.18
C ALA A 331 18.43 -15.57 -6.71
N ASP A 332 17.33 -16.00 -7.30
CA ASP A 332 17.07 -15.83 -8.73
C ASP A 332 16.18 -14.60 -8.90
N LEU A 333 16.77 -13.52 -9.40
CA LEU A 333 16.06 -12.29 -9.69
C LEU A 333 15.39 -12.42 -11.03
N THR A 334 14.10 -12.09 -11.12
CA THR A 334 13.41 -11.99 -12.41
C THR A 334 13.19 -10.52 -12.70
N HIS A 335 13.38 -10.07 -13.94
CA HIS A 335 13.06 -8.68 -14.24
C HIS A 335 11.55 -8.45 -14.14
N PHE A 336 11.13 -7.20 -14.02
CA PHE A 336 9.73 -6.78 -14.01
C PHE A 336 9.59 -5.32 -14.47
N PRO A 337 8.36 -4.87 -14.81
CA PRO A 337 8.12 -3.46 -15.14
C PRO A 337 8.29 -2.58 -13.90
N MET A 338 9.04 -1.48 -14.07
CA MET A 338 9.47 -0.59 -12.99
C MET A 338 8.29 0.02 -12.24
N GLU A 339 7.24 0.38 -12.97
CA GLU A 339 5.99 0.92 -12.47
C GLU A 339 5.26 0.01 -11.47
N LYS A 340 5.52 -1.31 -11.51
CA LYS A 340 4.89 -2.27 -10.59
C LYS A 340 5.66 -2.44 -9.28
N HIS A 341 6.83 -1.83 -9.14
CA HIS A 341 7.69 -1.97 -7.97
C HIS A 341 7.04 -1.33 -6.73
N SER A 342 6.81 -2.15 -5.70
CA SER A 342 6.27 -1.73 -4.41
C SER A 342 7.41 -1.44 -3.45
N TYR A 343 7.96 -0.23 -3.49
CA TYR A 343 9.09 0.12 -2.64
C TYR A 343 8.67 0.74 -1.30
N PHE A 344 8.68 -0.06 -0.23
CA PHE A 344 8.19 0.24 1.13
C PHE A 344 8.96 1.35 1.90
N ALA A 345 9.92 2.03 1.29
CA ALA A 345 10.61 3.18 1.90
C ALA A 345 10.78 4.36 0.93
N ALA A 346 10.06 4.34 -0.21
CA ALA A 346 9.96 5.46 -1.14
C ALA A 346 9.01 6.49 -0.59
N ASP A 347 7.85 6.09 -0.06
CA ASP A 347 6.72 6.98 0.20
C ASP A 347 7.13 8.33 0.79
N TYR A 348 7.83 8.36 1.93
CA TYR A 348 8.24 9.66 2.51
C TYR A 348 9.27 10.46 1.68
N ASN A 349 10.19 9.79 0.98
CA ASN A 349 11.15 10.46 0.09
C ASN A 349 10.53 10.83 -1.26
N MET A 350 9.53 10.06 -1.71
CA MET A 350 8.74 10.27 -2.91
C MET A 350 7.80 11.45 -2.70
N ASP A 351 7.07 11.51 -1.58
CA ASP A 351 6.27 12.65 -1.16
C ASP A 351 7.13 13.93 -1.09
N ARG A 352 8.32 13.84 -0.48
CA ARG A 352 9.26 14.97 -0.43
C ARG A 352 9.73 15.39 -1.83
N TRP A 353 9.97 14.44 -2.72
CA TRP A 353 10.37 14.70 -4.09
C TRP A 353 9.21 15.32 -4.91
N GLU A 354 8.00 14.80 -4.79
CA GLU A 354 6.79 15.32 -5.42
C GLU A 354 6.48 16.74 -4.95
N SER A 355 6.46 16.98 -3.63
CA SER A 355 6.28 18.33 -3.07
C SER A 355 7.32 19.31 -3.63
N ARG A 356 8.56 18.88 -3.86
CA ARG A 356 9.60 19.71 -4.49
C ARG A 356 9.36 19.92 -5.97
N LYS A 357 9.10 18.87 -6.74
CA LYS A 357 8.77 18.94 -8.18
C LYS A 357 7.64 19.95 -8.40
N ARG A 358 6.60 19.86 -7.58
CA ARG A 358 5.46 20.78 -7.57
C ARG A 358 5.88 22.22 -7.22
N LYS A 359 6.70 22.44 -6.18
CA LYS A 359 7.28 23.77 -5.86
C LYS A 359 8.14 24.34 -6.99
N GLU A 360 8.92 23.52 -7.69
CA GLU A 360 9.72 23.93 -8.85
C GLU A 360 8.83 24.29 -10.05
N MET A 361 7.78 23.51 -10.31
CA MET A 361 6.78 23.83 -11.32
C MET A 361 6.07 25.16 -11.04
N VAL A 362 5.73 25.47 -9.79
CA VAL A 362 5.18 26.78 -9.38
C VAL A 362 6.15 27.91 -9.77
N LYS A 363 7.45 27.74 -9.49
CA LYS A 363 8.49 28.72 -9.87
C LYS A 363 8.64 28.84 -11.38
N GLN A 364 8.73 27.73 -12.10
CA GLN A 364 8.94 27.70 -13.55
C GLN A 364 7.77 28.32 -14.32
N ASN A 365 6.55 28.10 -13.86
CA ASN A 365 5.34 28.67 -14.47
C ASN A 365 5.08 30.11 -14.05
N ASN A 366 6.01 30.76 -13.32
CA ASN A 366 5.86 32.10 -12.76
C ASN A 366 4.53 32.28 -11.99
N ILE A 367 4.06 31.22 -11.34
CA ILE A 367 2.86 31.31 -10.52
C ILE A 367 3.18 32.27 -9.38
N ASN A 368 2.37 33.31 -9.30
CA ASN A 368 2.52 34.41 -8.37
C ASN A 368 1.33 34.49 -7.42
N GLU A 369 0.41 33.52 -7.46
CA GLU A 369 -0.78 33.47 -6.63
C GLU A 369 -0.94 32.12 -5.95
N VAL A 370 -1.32 32.18 -4.68
CA VAL A 370 -1.69 31.04 -3.86
C VAL A 370 -3.11 31.22 -3.38
N TYR A 371 -3.89 30.16 -3.45
CA TYR A 371 -5.29 30.12 -3.08
C TYR A 371 -5.42 29.21 -1.86
N TYR A 372 -6.11 29.67 -0.83
CA TYR A 372 -6.42 28.89 0.36
C TYR A 372 -7.92 28.64 0.42
N ASN A 373 -8.30 27.52 0.98
CA ASN A 373 -9.68 27.18 1.25
C ASN A 373 -9.78 26.63 2.68
N ILE A 374 -10.74 27.17 3.43
CA ILE A 374 -11.16 26.63 4.72
C ILE A 374 -12.54 26.04 4.51
N LEU A 375 -12.68 24.75 4.76
CA LEU A 375 -13.89 24.01 4.49
C LEU A 375 -14.32 23.17 5.68
N SER A 376 -15.62 22.90 5.80
CA SER A 376 -16.16 21.91 6.72
C SER A 376 -17.38 21.25 6.08
N SER A 377 -17.31 19.94 5.85
CA SER A 377 -18.34 19.17 5.12
C SER A 377 -19.26 18.42 6.07
N ALA A 378 -20.58 18.52 5.89
CA ALA A 378 -21.54 17.73 6.66
C ALA A 378 -21.37 16.21 6.45
N GLU A 379 -20.91 15.78 5.28
CA GLU A 379 -20.73 14.35 4.96
C GLU A 379 -19.44 13.78 5.56
N LEU A 380 -18.39 14.60 5.72
CA LEU A 380 -17.07 14.17 6.21
C LEU A 380 -16.77 14.54 7.68
N ASN A 381 -17.62 15.36 8.30
CA ASN A 381 -17.55 15.68 9.73
C ASN A 381 -17.80 14.44 10.60
N TRP A 382 -17.13 14.35 11.74
CA TRP A 382 -17.38 13.29 12.71
C TRP A 382 -18.50 13.67 13.69
N GLU A 383 -18.56 14.94 14.07
CA GLU A 383 -19.57 15.45 15.00
C GLU A 383 -20.90 15.75 14.29
N ASP A 384 -21.97 15.01 14.64
CA ASP A 384 -23.32 15.21 14.10
C ASP A 384 -23.84 16.65 14.33
N LYS A 385 -23.35 17.32 15.37
CA LYS A 385 -23.66 18.73 15.64
C LYS A 385 -23.12 19.65 14.56
N ASN A 386 -21.90 19.43 14.07
CA ASN A 386 -21.34 20.23 12.97
C ASN A 386 -22.16 20.02 11.70
N LYS A 387 -22.54 18.78 11.40
CA LYS A 387 -23.39 18.44 10.25
C LYS A 387 -24.71 19.22 10.28
N ALA A 388 -25.41 19.16 11.41
CA ALA A 388 -26.68 19.86 11.60
C ALA A 388 -26.53 21.38 11.43
N LEU A 389 -25.47 21.97 12.00
CA LEU A 389 -25.18 23.40 11.85
C LEU A 389 -24.94 23.79 10.39
N ILE A 390 -24.12 23.01 9.67
CA ILE A 390 -23.79 23.28 8.26
C ILE A 390 -25.05 23.21 7.39
N GLU A 391 -25.86 22.17 7.55
CA GLU A 391 -27.12 22.06 6.83
C GLU A 391 -28.09 23.19 7.16
N GLU A 392 -28.15 23.62 8.42
CA GLU A 392 -29.01 24.71 8.86
C GLU A 392 -28.59 26.04 8.22
N PHE A 393 -27.30 26.39 8.26
CA PHE A 393 -26.80 27.62 7.65
C PHE A 393 -26.92 27.61 6.12
N MET A 394 -26.72 26.46 5.49
CA MET A 394 -26.99 26.29 4.06
C MET A 394 -28.48 26.53 3.73
N LYS A 395 -29.41 25.97 4.53
CA LYS A 395 -30.86 26.23 4.36
C LYS A 395 -31.23 27.71 4.56
N LYS A 396 -30.50 28.42 5.42
CA LYS A 396 -30.65 29.87 5.64
C LYS A 396 -30.05 30.73 4.52
N GLY A 397 -29.31 30.13 3.59
CA GLY A 397 -28.69 30.83 2.47
C GLY A 397 -27.53 31.74 2.87
N ASP A 398 -26.79 31.41 3.94
CA ASP A 398 -25.56 32.12 4.28
C ASP A 398 -24.52 31.91 3.16
N ALA A 399 -23.88 33.00 2.71
CA ALA A 399 -23.02 33.00 1.53
C ALA A 399 -21.75 32.13 1.68
N ASN A 400 -21.35 31.81 2.91
CA ASN A 400 -20.22 30.92 3.16
C ASN A 400 -20.60 29.43 3.12
N PHE A 401 -21.86 29.11 2.85
CA PHE A 401 -22.35 27.73 2.81
C PHE A 401 -22.86 27.39 1.41
N LYS A 402 -22.31 26.33 0.84
CA LYS A 402 -22.69 25.85 -0.50
C LYS A 402 -22.69 24.34 -0.56
N ASN A 403 -23.48 23.81 -1.49
CA ASN A 403 -23.50 22.39 -1.77
C ASN A 403 -22.46 22.07 -2.85
N HIS A 404 -21.46 21.27 -2.50
CA HIS A 404 -20.44 20.78 -3.43
C HIS A 404 -20.87 19.51 -4.17
N GLY A 405 -21.97 18.89 -3.76
CA GLY A 405 -22.36 17.57 -4.26
C GLY A 405 -21.31 16.50 -3.95
N GLY A 406 -21.44 15.35 -4.60
CA GLY A 406 -20.52 14.22 -4.41
C GLY A 406 -20.40 13.79 -2.94
N ASP A 407 -19.19 13.42 -2.55
CA ASP A 407 -18.87 12.95 -1.20
C ASP A 407 -18.78 14.09 -0.16
N TYR A 408 -18.76 15.36 -0.60
CA TYR A 408 -18.65 16.53 0.28
C TYR A 408 -20.00 17.10 0.69
N GLY A 409 -21.01 17.05 -0.19
CA GLY A 409 -22.37 17.51 0.10
C GLY A 409 -22.45 18.97 0.60
N ALA A 410 -23.23 19.21 1.64
CA ALA A 410 -23.38 20.53 2.26
C ALA A 410 -22.09 20.95 2.98
N CYS A 411 -21.52 22.11 2.65
CA CYS A 411 -20.26 22.57 3.22
C CYS A 411 -20.31 24.03 3.66
N PHE A 412 -19.62 24.33 4.77
CA PHE A 412 -18.98 25.62 4.95
C PHE A 412 -17.75 25.68 4.03
N ASP A 413 -17.58 26.75 3.27
CA ASP A 413 -16.46 26.91 2.34
C ASP A 413 -16.15 28.38 2.13
N VAL A 414 -14.93 28.77 2.49
CA VAL A 414 -14.41 30.12 2.30
C VAL A 414 -13.06 30.04 1.62
N ASN A 415 -12.90 30.83 0.55
CA ASN A 415 -11.69 30.90 -0.25
C ASN A 415 -10.95 32.22 -0.03
N PHE A 416 -9.63 32.15 -0.05
CA PHE A 416 -8.74 33.29 0.00
C PHE A 416 -7.72 33.18 -1.13
N SER A 417 -7.21 34.33 -1.58
CA SER A 417 -6.12 34.39 -2.56
C SER A 417 -5.08 35.39 -2.08
N HIS A 418 -3.81 35.02 -2.20
CA HIS A 418 -2.68 35.88 -1.88
C HIS A 418 -1.65 35.86 -3.01
N HIS A 419 -0.99 37.01 -3.20
CA HIS A 419 0.18 37.09 -4.05
C HIS A 419 1.39 36.46 -3.33
N ILE A 420 2.12 35.57 -4.00
CA ILE A 420 3.28 34.85 -3.45
C ILE A 420 4.44 35.84 -3.26
N SER A 421 4.67 36.24 -2.02
CA SER A 421 5.88 36.96 -1.59
C SER A 421 6.88 35.97 -0.95
N LYS A 422 8.12 36.41 -0.69
CA LYS A 422 9.16 35.55 -0.08
C LYS A 422 8.82 35.06 1.33
N GLU A 423 7.85 35.66 2.02
CA GLU A 423 7.56 35.44 3.44
C GLU A 423 6.04 35.46 3.70
N ILE A 424 5.28 34.53 3.11
CA ILE A 424 3.91 34.31 3.56
C ILE A 424 3.97 33.45 4.81
N ASP A 425 3.80 34.05 5.99
CA ASP A 425 3.40 33.33 7.20
C ASP A 425 1.92 32.95 7.06
N GLU A 426 1.59 31.66 7.20
CA GLU A 426 0.23 31.15 7.02
C GLU A 426 -0.54 31.05 8.33
N ALA A 427 0.07 31.43 9.46
CA ALA A 427 -0.55 31.34 10.79
C ALA A 427 -1.88 32.10 10.90
N TRP A 428 -2.08 33.15 10.08
CA TRP A 428 -3.33 33.91 10.03
C TRP A 428 -4.56 33.05 9.67
N LEU A 429 -4.37 31.91 9.01
CA LEU A 429 -5.48 31.01 8.69
C LEU A 429 -6.09 30.40 9.96
N PHE A 430 -5.29 30.16 11.01
CA PHE A 430 -5.81 29.69 12.29
C PHE A 430 -6.68 30.74 12.97
N ASP A 431 -6.32 32.01 12.87
CA ASP A 431 -7.18 33.10 13.36
C ASP A 431 -8.53 33.11 12.64
N LYS A 432 -8.53 32.86 11.32
CA LYS A 432 -9.77 32.71 10.53
C LYS A 432 -10.58 31.49 10.91
N VAL A 433 -9.95 30.35 11.12
CA VAL A 433 -10.62 29.14 11.64
C VAL A 433 -11.31 29.45 12.97
N ILE A 434 -10.62 30.09 13.91
CA ILE A 434 -11.18 30.45 15.22
C ILE A 434 -12.32 31.46 15.06
N GLU A 435 -12.19 32.45 14.18
CA GLU A 435 -13.25 33.41 13.86
C GLU A 435 -14.52 32.70 13.36
N PHE A 436 -14.37 31.78 12.40
CA PHE A 436 -15.49 31.02 11.85
C PHE A 436 -16.09 30.04 12.85
N ALA A 437 -15.26 29.38 13.64
CA ALA A 437 -15.71 28.50 14.71
C ALA A 437 -16.55 29.27 15.74
N LYS A 438 -16.11 30.46 16.16
CA LYS A 438 -16.87 31.32 17.08
C LYS A 438 -18.21 31.75 16.47
N LYS A 439 -18.22 32.12 15.19
CA LYS A 439 -19.40 32.61 14.48
C LYS A 439 -20.44 31.51 14.24
N TYR A 440 -20.01 30.37 13.71
CA TYR A 440 -20.90 29.31 13.24
C TYR A 440 -21.02 28.12 14.21
N LYS A 441 -20.21 28.09 15.27
CA LYS A 441 -20.13 27.01 16.27
C LYS A 441 -19.67 25.66 15.70
N ILE A 442 -19.03 25.68 14.54
CA ILE A 442 -18.39 24.52 13.90
C ILE A 442 -17.01 24.31 14.54
N THR A 443 -16.65 23.05 14.82
CA THR A 443 -15.39 22.71 15.52
C THR A 443 -14.40 21.91 14.69
N GLU A 444 -14.79 21.43 13.50
CA GLU A 444 -13.93 20.67 12.60
C GLU A 444 -13.80 21.40 11.26
N PHE A 445 -12.58 21.46 10.74
CA PHE A 445 -12.30 22.12 9.48
C PHE A 445 -11.23 21.37 8.69
N GLU A 446 -11.25 21.55 7.39
CA GLU A 446 -10.20 21.18 6.45
C GLU A 446 -9.55 22.46 5.94
N MET A 447 -8.23 22.42 5.83
CA MET A 447 -7.42 23.49 5.27
C MET A 447 -6.78 22.99 3.99
N TRP A 448 -7.09 23.68 2.90
CA TRP A 448 -6.62 23.39 1.56
C TRP A 448 -5.83 24.57 1.02
N LYS A 449 -4.76 24.28 0.28
CA LYS A 449 -3.91 25.28 -0.38
C LYS A 449 -3.59 24.81 -1.77
N LYS A 450 -3.74 25.68 -2.75
CA LYS A 450 -3.32 25.44 -4.13
C LYS A 450 -2.58 26.61 -4.76
N TYR A 451 -1.64 26.31 -5.65
CA TYR A 451 -0.86 27.32 -6.35
C TYR A 451 -1.38 27.54 -7.77
N GLY A 452 -1.74 28.79 -8.09
CA GLY A 452 -2.36 29.18 -9.35
C GLY A 452 -3.82 28.72 -9.49
N GLU A 453 -4.55 29.34 -10.43
CA GLU A 453 -5.98 29.09 -10.65
C GLU A 453 -6.27 27.62 -11.02
N GLY A 454 -5.35 26.99 -11.76
CA GLY A 454 -5.42 25.59 -12.21
C GLY A 454 -5.02 24.53 -11.18
N GLY A 455 -4.61 24.91 -9.96
CA GLY A 455 -4.33 23.96 -8.89
C GLY A 455 -3.18 22.98 -9.16
N LEU A 456 -2.08 23.46 -9.75
CA LEU A 456 -0.93 22.62 -10.12
C LEU A 456 -0.25 21.91 -8.92
N TYR A 457 -0.56 22.36 -7.72
CA TYR A 457 -0.13 21.74 -6.48
C TYR A 457 -1.17 22.01 -5.41
N GLU A 458 -1.91 20.98 -5.01
CA GLU A 458 -2.88 21.03 -3.92
C GLU A 458 -2.35 20.28 -2.69
N ILE A 459 -2.53 20.89 -1.52
CA ILE A 459 -2.10 20.38 -0.21
C ILE A 459 -3.29 20.52 0.73
N GLY A 460 -3.59 19.49 1.50
CA GLY A 460 -4.77 19.46 2.36
C GLY A 460 -4.51 18.76 3.69
N PHE A 461 -4.99 19.34 4.78
CA PHE A 461 -5.02 18.69 6.09
C PHE A 461 -6.28 19.05 6.88
N GLY A 462 -6.73 18.13 7.73
CA GLY A 462 -7.87 18.30 8.62
C GLY A 462 -7.43 18.74 10.02
N ILE A 463 -8.23 19.57 10.66
CA ILE A 463 -8.08 20.00 12.05
C ILE A 463 -9.38 19.90 12.80
N TYR A 464 -9.27 19.82 14.13
CA TYR A 464 -10.40 20.00 15.03
C TYR A 464 -10.03 20.87 16.22
N LEU A 465 -11.04 21.54 16.78
CA LEU A 465 -10.92 22.47 17.88
C LEU A 465 -11.41 21.81 19.17
N GLU A 466 -10.56 21.80 20.19
CA GLU A 466 -10.87 21.25 21.50
C GLU A 466 -10.96 22.35 22.57
N GLY A 467 -11.91 22.20 23.49
CA GLY A 467 -12.10 23.14 24.61
C GLY A 467 -13.02 24.32 24.25
N SER A 468 -12.85 25.43 24.96
CA SER A 468 -13.67 26.63 24.74
C SER A 468 -13.34 27.26 23.40
N LEU A 469 -14.36 27.59 22.61
CA LEU A 469 -14.18 28.34 21.36
C LEU A 469 -13.59 29.74 21.56
N ASP A 470 -13.58 30.28 22.77
CA ASP A 470 -12.92 31.57 23.05
C ASP A 470 -11.40 31.48 22.92
N ASN A 471 -10.81 30.33 23.29
CA ASN A 471 -9.39 30.02 23.19
C ASN A 471 -9.20 28.51 22.99
N PRO A 472 -9.54 27.96 21.81
CA PRO A 472 -9.52 26.53 21.57
C PRO A 472 -8.09 26.03 21.38
N THR A 473 -7.84 24.78 21.76
CA THR A 473 -6.64 24.07 21.31
C THR A 473 -6.90 23.50 19.91
N ILE A 474 -6.06 23.86 18.94
CA ILE A 474 -6.15 23.33 17.57
C ILE A 474 -5.36 22.02 17.53
N LYS A 475 -6.01 20.95 17.06
CA LYS A 475 -5.38 19.64 16.90
C LYS A 475 -5.45 19.19 15.46
N LEU A 476 -4.35 18.61 14.98
CA LEU A 476 -4.31 17.94 13.68
C LEU A 476 -5.20 16.68 13.74
N ARG A 477 -6.07 16.55 12.74
CA ARG A 477 -6.88 15.34 12.54
C ARG A 477 -6.14 14.36 11.63
N GLU A 478 -5.87 14.77 10.39
CA GLU A 478 -5.25 13.95 9.36
C GLU A 478 -4.63 14.83 8.27
N VAL A 479 -3.71 14.27 7.48
CA VAL A 479 -3.17 14.91 6.27
C VAL A 479 -3.77 14.20 5.07
N TYR A 480 -4.49 14.94 4.23
CA TYR A 480 -5.18 14.40 3.06
C TYR A 480 -4.25 14.33 1.86
N LEU A 481 -3.49 15.40 1.60
CA LEU A 481 -2.59 15.52 0.46
C LEU A 481 -1.37 16.37 0.82
N GLY A 482 -0.18 15.93 0.39
CA GLY A 482 1.10 16.59 0.66
C GLY A 482 1.59 16.41 2.11
N SER A 483 2.35 17.37 2.63
CA SER A 483 2.91 17.33 3.99
C SER A 483 2.64 18.62 4.75
N LEU A 484 2.55 18.56 6.08
CA LEU A 484 2.50 19.76 6.93
C LEU A 484 3.73 20.66 6.75
N ALA A 485 4.88 20.10 6.33
CA ALA A 485 6.08 20.87 6.01
C ALA A 485 5.93 21.74 4.74
N ASP A 486 4.85 21.55 3.97
CA ASP A 486 4.51 22.39 2.82
C ASP A 486 3.71 23.65 3.21
N TRP A 487 3.32 23.73 4.48
CA TRP A 487 2.72 24.89 5.11
C TRP A 487 3.74 25.66 5.93
N ASN A 488 3.68 26.98 5.87
CA ASN A 488 4.50 27.87 6.68
C ASN A 488 3.75 28.22 7.97
N LEU A 489 3.48 27.20 8.79
CA LEU A 489 2.74 27.30 10.04
C LEU A 489 3.66 26.98 11.22
N SER A 490 3.60 27.81 12.27
CA SER A 490 4.23 27.52 13.55
C SER A 490 3.31 26.61 14.39
N TRP A 491 3.54 25.31 14.31
CA TRP A 491 2.91 24.35 15.21
C TRP A 491 3.70 24.34 16.53
N ASN A 492 3.02 24.57 17.65
CA ASN A 492 3.56 24.10 18.92
C ASN A 492 3.31 22.59 18.94
N GLU A 493 4.36 21.80 18.70
CA GLU A 493 4.33 20.33 18.82
C GLU A 493 3.85 19.86 20.20
#